data_AF-A0A3D2SKB7-F1
#
_entry.id   AF-A0A3D2SKB7-F1
#
_cell.length_a   1.000
_cell.length_b   1.000
_cell.length_c   1.000
_cell.angle_alpha   90.00
_cell.angle_beta   90.00
_cell.angle_gamma   90.00
#
_symmetry.space_group_name_H-M   'P 1'
#
loop_
_entity.id
_entity.type
_entity.pdbx_description
1 polymer ?
#
loop_
_entity_poly.entity_id
_entity_poly.type
_entity_poly.pdbx_seq_one_letter_code
_entity_poly.pdbx_strand_id
1 'polypeptide(L)' 'GTESKQITSQGETWQIDKRSESTISPNVQRVEIQVSLFNNEQGKVESGITNIVFFNYPQQVKTQ' A
#
# COMPACT_ATOMS: atom_id res chain seq x y z
N GLY A 1 -10.63 -0.56 1.99
CA GLY A 1 -10.68 0.35 0.82
C GLY A 1 -9.41 0.23 0.01
N THR A 2 -9.41 0.72 -1.21
CA THR A 2 -8.26 0.70 -2.11
C THR A 2 -7.76 2.11 -2.39
N GLU A 3 -6.45 2.28 -2.56
CA GLU A 3 -5.82 3.54 -2.94
C GLU A 3 -4.61 3.23 -3.82
N SER A 4 -4.34 4.08 -4.80
CA SER A 4 -3.20 3.95 -5.70
C SER A 4 -2.47 5.28 -5.78
N LYS A 5 -1.14 5.25 -5.75
CA LYS A 5 -0.30 6.45 -5.82
C LYS A 5 0.96 6.19 -6.63
N GLN A 6 1.33 7.16 -7.47
CA GLN A 6 2.63 7.19 -8.12
C GLN A 6 3.59 8.12 -7.36
N ILE A 7 4.82 7.65 -7.16
CA ILE A 7 5.90 8.46 -6.60
C ILE A 7 7.16 8.29 -7.44
N THR A 8 7.91 9.36 -7.68
CA THR A 8 9.25 9.27 -8.26
C THR A 8 10.28 9.36 -7.13
N SER A 9 11.17 8.38 -7.05
CA SER A 9 12.22 8.33 -6.02
C SER A 9 13.41 7.53 -6.53
N GLN A 10 14.62 8.02 -6.24
CA GLN A 10 15.88 7.39 -6.63
C GLN A 10 16.02 7.18 -8.16
N GLY A 11 15.45 8.08 -8.96
CA GLY A 11 15.52 8.02 -10.43
C GLY A 11 14.42 7.20 -11.11
N GLU A 12 13.63 6.43 -10.35
CA GLU A 12 12.56 5.58 -10.87
C GLU A 12 11.18 6.10 -10.46
N THR A 13 10.16 5.82 -11.29
CA THR A 13 8.75 6.03 -10.91
C THR A 13 8.17 4.72 -10.40
N TRP A 14 7.50 4.80 -9.24
CA TRP A 14 6.94 3.67 -8.53
C TRP A 14 5.42 3.80 -8.47
N GLN A 15 4.70 2.72 -8.79
CA GLN A 15 3.29 2.56 -8.47
C GLN A 15 3.17 1.88 -7.09
N ILE A 16 2.44 2.52 -6.18
CA ILE A 16 2.12 1.98 -4.86
C ILE A 16 0.61 1.78 -4.81
N ASP A 17 0.19 0.52 -4.70
CA ASP A 17 -1.20 0.14 -4.55
C ASP A 17 -1.46 -0.38 -3.13
N LYS A 18 -2.43 0.23 -2.45
CA LYS A 18 -2.87 -0.15 -1.11
C LYS A 18 -4.24 -0.80 -1.19
N ARG A 19 -4.41 -1.90 -0.48
CA ARG A 19 -5.70 -2.50 -0.17
C ARG A 19 -5.84 -2.72 1.32
N SER A 20 -6.95 -2.28 1.89
CA SER A 20 -7.29 -2.52 3.30
C SER A 20 -8.58 -3.32 3.40
N GLU A 21 -8.58 -4.35 4.23
CA GLU A 21 -9.68 -5.30 4.43
C GLU A 21 -9.95 -5.47 5.93
N SER A 22 -11.23 -5.63 6.29
CA SER A 22 -11.60 -5.99 7.65
C SER A 22 -11.12 -7.40 7.99
N THR A 23 -10.77 -7.62 9.25
CA THR A 23 -10.42 -8.96 9.75
C THR A 23 -11.52 -9.50 10.68
N ILE A 24 -11.37 -10.76 11.12
CA ILE A 24 -12.22 -11.34 12.16
C ILE A 24 -12.02 -10.68 13.53
N SER A 25 -10.86 -10.05 13.76
CA SER A 25 -10.58 -9.37 15.01
C SER A 25 -11.24 -7.98 14.98
N PRO A 26 -11.99 -7.61 16.03
CA PRO A 26 -12.66 -6.32 16.07
C PRO A 26 -11.63 -5.20 15.98
N ASN A 27 -11.97 -4.18 15.20
CA ASN A 27 -11.15 -3.00 14.99
C ASN A 27 -9.80 -3.25 14.32
N VAL A 28 -9.48 -4.46 13.83
CA VAL A 28 -8.21 -4.70 13.11
C VAL A 28 -8.44 -4.75 11.61
N GLN A 29 -7.60 -4.05 10.85
CA GLN A 29 -7.59 -4.11 9.39
C GLN A 29 -6.32 -4.80 8.89
N ARG A 30 -6.46 -5.72 7.94
CA ARG A 30 -5.34 -6.20 7.12
C ARG A 30 -5.07 -5.14 6.06
N VAL A 31 -3.84 -4.66 5.97
CA VAL A 31 -3.40 -3.73 4.95
C VAL A 31 -2.33 -4.40 4.11
N GLU A 32 -2.54 -4.39 2.81
CA GLU A 32 -1.63 -4.89 1.80
C GLU A 32 -1.14 -3.73 0.95
N ILE A 33 0.18 -3.69 0.74
CA ILE A 33 0.87 -2.71 -0.09
C ILE A 33 1.63 -3.48 -1.18
N GLN A 34 1.28 -3.21 -2.42
CA GLN A 34 2.02 -3.65 -3.59
C GLN A 34 2.86 -2.48 -4.11
N VAL A 35 4.16 -2.72 -4.28
CA VAL A 35 5.06 -1.76 -4.93
C VAL A 35 5.51 -2.36 -6.27
N SER A 36 5.32 -1.59 -7.34
CA SER A 36 5.67 -1.98 -8.71
C SER A 36 6.43 -0.86 -9.40
N LEU A 37 7.31 -1.21 -10.33
CA LEU A 37 7.92 -0.22 -11.21
C LEU A 37 6.86 0.34 -12.17
N PHE A 38 6.82 1.65 -12.36
CA PHE A 38 6.05 2.29 -13.41
C PHE A 38 6.97 2.70 -14.55
N ASN A 39 6.79 2.07 -15.70
CA ASN A 39 7.56 2.36 -16.90
C ASN A 39 7.04 3.65 -17.55
N ASN A 40 7.79 4.74 -17.41
CA ASN A 40 7.40 6.05 -17.94
C ASN A 40 7.39 6.08 -19.48
N GLU A 41 8.25 5.29 -20.14
CA GLU A 41 8.32 5.26 -21.61
C GLU A 41 7.09 4.57 -22.21
N GLN A 42 6.58 3.55 -21.53
CA GLN A 42 5.41 2.77 -21.96
C GLN A 42 4.10 3.23 -21.30
N GLY A 43 4.17 4.12 -20.32
CA GLY A 43 3.02 4.64 -19.58
C GLY A 43 2.25 3.58 -18.80
N LYS A 44 2.93 2.52 -18.34
CA LYS A 44 2.27 1.37 -17.70
C LYS A 44 3.02 0.84 -16.48
N VAL A 45 2.28 0.17 -15.60
CA VAL A 45 2.83 -0.57 -14.46
C VAL A 45 3.44 -1.89 -14.96
N GLU A 46 4.66 -2.17 -14.53
CA GLU A 46 5.37 -3.42 -14.80
C GLU A 46 5.20 -4.42 -13.64
N SER A 47 5.95 -5.52 -13.67
CA SER A 47 5.89 -6.53 -12.60
C SER A 47 6.18 -5.95 -11.21
N GLY A 48 5.44 -6.47 -10.23
CA GLY A 48 5.59 -6.12 -8.83
C GLY A 48 6.98 -6.46 -8.29
N ILE A 49 7.56 -5.54 -7.53
CA ILE A 49 8.86 -5.73 -6.89
C ILE A 49 8.71 -6.31 -5.49
N THR A 50 7.75 -5.78 -4.73
CA THR A 50 7.53 -6.24 -3.36
C THR A 50 6.07 -6.13 -2.95
N ASN A 51 5.66 -7.07 -2.10
CA ASN A 51 4.35 -7.12 -1.48
C ASN A 51 4.56 -7.12 0.04
N ILE A 52 3.90 -6.20 0.73
CA ILE A 52 3.99 -6.04 2.17
C ILE A 52 2.60 -6.13 2.76
N VAL A 53 2.44 -7.01 3.75
CA VAL A 53 1.18 -7.18 4.47
C VAL A 53 1.42 -6.85 5.94
N PHE A 54 0.58 -5.99 6.50
CA PHE A 54 0.58 -5.68 7.93
C PHE A 54 -0.84 -5.56 8.46
N PHE A 55 -0.98 -5.68 9.78
CA PHE A 55 -2.25 -5.51 10.47
C PHE A 55 -2.24 -4.18 11.21
N ASN A 56 -3.18 -3.29 10.87
CA ASN A 56 -3.36 -2.03 11.56
C ASN A 56 -4.31 -2.24 12.75
N TYR A 57 -3.76 -2.15 13.96
CA TYR A 57 -4.54 -1.99 15.18
C TYR A 57 -4.69 -0.49 15.45
N PRO A 58 -5.93 0.04 15.59
CA PRO A 58 -6.14 1.45 15.84
C PRO A 58 -5.48 1.82 17.15
N GLN A 59 -4.68 2.89 17.12
CA GLN A 59 -4.15 3.48 18.34
C GLN A 59 -5.35 3.86 19.21
N GLN A 60 -5.52 3.17 20.33
CA GLN A 60 -6.47 3.62 21.35
C GLN A 60 -6.00 5.00 21.78
N VAL A 61 -6.77 6.04 21.44
CA VAL A 61 -6.54 7.37 21.97
C VAL A 61 -6.72 7.25 23.48
N LYS A 62 -5.62 7.26 24.23
CA LYS A 62 -5.69 7.36 25.68
C LYS A 62 -6.19 8.77 25.98
N THR A 63 -7.47 8.89 26.33
CA THR A 63 -7.99 10.11 26.97
C THR A 63 -7.24 10.27 28.28
N GLN A 64 -6.51 11.38 28.42
CA GLN A 64 -5.87 11.79 29.69
C GLN A 64 -6.91 12.24 30.69
#